data_AF-Q752S0-F1
#
_entry.id   AF-Q752S0-F1
#
_cell.length_a   1.000
_cell.length_b   1.000
_cell.length_c   1.000
_cell.angle_alpha   90.00
_cell.angle_beta   90.00
_cell.angle_gamma   90.00
#
_symmetry.space_group_name_H-M   'P 1'
#
loop_
_entity.id
_entity.type
_entity.pdbx_description
1 polymer ?
#
loop_
_entity_poly.entity_id
_entity_poly.type
_entity_poly.pdbx_seq_one_letter_code
_entity_poly.pdbx_strand_id
1 'polypeptide(L)'
;MDVADIEALIKSEASISTDIDPHSIPEGDPQLQLRCNLYIHTLIRRWEETEPVYLPECLPELKRHLFPLLVQLRRGSLQKDLLTTLASLLYHLQQEEFAQAEQCYLDLSLGKVAWPIGVAGVGIHSAHDTARRIGTTRANVMKDEETRDWILQVKRLITFSIKAEPQSSEDEDDED
;
A
#
# COMPACT_ATOMS: atom_id res chain seq x y z
N MET A 1 -19.31 10.17 18.92
CA MET A 1 -17.96 9.64 19.12
C MET A 1 -17.26 10.69 19.94
N ASP A 2 -17.17 10.43 21.23
CA ASP A 2 -16.65 11.38 22.21
C ASP A 2 -15.12 11.29 22.24
N VAL A 3 -14.45 12.33 22.77
CA VAL A 3 -12.97 12.38 22.80
C VAL A 3 -12.38 11.16 23.53
N ALA A 4 -13.06 10.69 24.58
CA ALA A 4 -12.68 9.48 25.30
C ALA A 4 -12.76 8.20 24.44
N ASP A 5 -13.74 8.11 23.54
CA ASP A 5 -13.85 6.99 22.59
C ASP A 5 -12.69 6.99 21.60
N ILE A 6 -12.26 8.18 21.17
CA ILE A 6 -11.12 8.38 20.27
C ILE A 6 -9.83 7.95 20.96
N GLU A 7 -9.60 8.38 22.19
CA GLU A 7 -8.41 8.00 22.97
C GLU A 7 -8.36 6.50 23.24
N ALA A 8 -9.50 5.88 23.57
CA ALA A 8 -9.59 4.43 23.75
C ALA A 8 -9.30 3.67 22.45
N LEU A 9 -9.83 4.15 21.31
CA LEU A 9 -9.54 3.60 19.98
C LEU A 9 -8.06 3.71 19.65
N ILE A 10 -7.44 4.88 19.79
CA ILE A 10 -6.00 5.09 19.55
C ILE A 10 -5.16 4.14 20.40
N LYS A 11 -5.52 3.97 21.68
CA LYS A 11 -4.81 3.05 22.58
C LYS A 11 -4.94 1.59 22.15
N SER A 12 -6.11 1.18 21.67
CA SER A 12 -6.32 -0.16 21.12
C SER A 12 -5.55 -0.37 19.80
N GLU A 13 -5.56 0.62 18.91
CA GLU A 13 -4.86 0.61 17.63
C GLU A 13 -3.34 0.54 17.81
N ALA A 14 -2.79 1.20 18.83
CA ALA A 14 -1.36 1.18 19.15
C ALA A 14 -0.81 -0.22 19.51
N SER A 15 -1.68 -1.16 19.88
CA SER A 15 -1.29 -2.55 20.19
C SER A 15 -1.28 -3.48 18.97
N ILE A 16 -1.75 -2.99 17.82
CA ILE A 16 -1.91 -3.80 16.60
C ILE A 16 -0.61 -3.72 15.80
N SER A 17 -0.10 -4.89 15.40
CA SER A 17 1.07 -4.97 14.52
C SER A 17 0.78 -4.31 13.17
N THR A 18 1.76 -3.59 12.64
CA THR A 18 1.73 -3.05 11.28
C THR A 18 2.06 -4.09 10.22
N ASP A 19 2.55 -5.27 10.62
CA ASP A 19 2.99 -6.34 9.72
C ASP A 19 1.82 -6.94 8.94
N ILE A 20 1.97 -7.03 7.62
CA ILE A 20 0.94 -7.54 6.71
C ILE A 20 1.28 -8.98 6.38
N ASP A 21 0.58 -9.93 7.01
CA ASP A 21 0.70 -11.34 6.66
C ASP A 21 0.09 -11.58 5.27
N PRO A 22 0.87 -12.05 4.27
CA PRO A 22 0.36 -12.27 2.94
C PRO A 22 -0.76 -13.33 2.95
N HIS A 23 -0.70 -14.36 3.80
CA HIS A 23 -1.72 -15.42 3.93
C HIS A 23 -3.08 -14.90 4.41
N SER A 24 -3.09 -13.77 5.09
CA SER A 24 -4.30 -13.12 5.58
C SER A 24 -5.08 -12.37 4.48
N ILE A 25 -4.44 -12.07 3.35
CA ILE A 25 -4.99 -11.25 2.26
C ILE A 25 -6.16 -11.96 1.52
N PRO A 26 -6.06 -13.25 1.15
CA PRO A 26 -7.17 -13.97 0.51
C PRO A 26 -8.29 -14.35 1.47
N GLU A 27 -7.92 -14.71 2.71
CA GLU A 27 -8.84 -15.23 3.71
C GLU A 27 -9.76 -14.15 4.30
N GLY A 28 -9.42 -12.87 4.10
CA GLY A 28 -10.25 -11.74 4.49
C GLY A 28 -10.12 -11.41 5.98
N ASP A 29 -8.88 -11.28 6.45
CA ASP A 29 -8.60 -10.87 7.82
C ASP A 29 -9.34 -9.57 8.16
N PRO A 30 -10.20 -9.56 9.20
CA PRO A 30 -10.97 -8.38 9.60
C PRO A 30 -10.08 -7.20 10.00
N GLN A 31 -8.82 -7.45 10.39
CA GLN A 31 -7.86 -6.42 10.75
C GLN A 31 -7.00 -5.94 9.58
N LEU A 32 -7.07 -6.56 8.40
CA LEU A 32 -6.20 -6.25 7.27
C LEU A 32 -6.25 -4.77 6.88
N GLN A 33 -7.46 -4.20 6.77
CA GLN A 33 -7.63 -2.78 6.44
C GLN A 33 -7.00 -1.88 7.49
N LEU A 34 -7.12 -2.24 8.77
CA LEU A 34 -6.54 -1.49 9.86
C LEU A 34 -5.02 -1.59 9.86
N ARG A 35 -4.44 -2.78 9.57
CA ARG A 35 -2.98 -2.94 9.43
C ARG A 35 -2.44 -2.12 8.27
N CYS A 36 -3.10 -2.14 7.11
CA CYS A 36 -2.77 -1.27 5.98
C CYS A 36 -2.82 0.22 6.38
N ASN A 37 -3.84 0.63 7.12
CA ASN A 37 -3.97 2.01 7.62
C ASN A 37 -2.79 2.40 8.53
N LEU A 38 -2.48 1.56 9.52
CA LEU A 38 -1.40 1.80 10.46
C LEU A 38 -0.04 1.82 9.76
N TYR A 39 0.20 0.91 8.83
CA TYR A 39 1.45 0.88 8.07
C TYR A 39 1.64 2.14 7.20
N ILE A 40 0.57 2.62 6.54
CA ILE A 40 0.63 3.90 5.80
C ILE A 40 0.96 5.06 6.75
N HIS A 41 0.37 5.09 7.96
CA HIS A 41 0.74 6.09 8.96
C HIS A 41 2.21 6.00 9.38
N THR A 42 2.74 4.79 9.54
CA THR A 42 4.17 4.55 9.82
C THR A 42 5.06 5.07 8.70
N LEU A 43 4.70 4.85 7.43
CA LEU A 43 5.44 5.37 6.27
C LEU A 43 5.45 6.90 6.24
N ILE A 44 4.29 7.53 6.47
CA ILE A 44 4.19 8.99 6.54
C ILE A 44 5.06 9.53 7.68
N ARG A 45 5.04 8.87 8.84
CA ARG A 45 5.85 9.25 9.99
C ARG A 45 7.36 9.09 9.70
N ARG A 46 7.78 7.97 9.11
CA ARG A 46 9.17 7.73 8.67
C ARG A 46 9.62 8.82 7.70
N TRP A 47 8.75 9.26 6.78
CA TRP A 47 9.04 10.37 5.87
C TRP A 47 9.31 11.67 6.64
N GLU A 48 8.48 12.03 7.60
CA GLU A 48 8.66 13.23 8.43
C GLU A 48 9.94 13.19 9.28
N GLU A 49 10.35 12.01 9.73
CA GLU A 49 11.52 11.80 10.59
C GLU A 49 12.82 11.62 9.80
N THR A 50 12.78 11.55 8.45
CA THR A 50 13.98 11.41 7.62
C THR A 50 14.78 12.72 7.59
N GLU A 51 16.10 12.65 7.80
CA GLU A 51 17.00 13.81 7.74
C GLU A 51 18.04 13.65 6.60
N PRO A 52 18.12 14.60 5.63
CA PRO A 52 17.19 15.71 5.41
C PRO A 52 15.82 15.21 4.93
N VAL A 53 14.76 15.95 5.25
CA VAL A 53 13.39 15.60 4.84
C VAL A 53 13.32 15.56 3.31
N TYR A 54 12.92 14.42 2.76
CA TYR A 54 12.74 14.25 1.32
C TYR A 54 11.53 15.08 0.85
N LEU A 55 11.68 16.03 -0.07
CA LEU A 55 10.57 16.81 -0.68
C LEU A 55 9.49 17.32 0.33
N PRO A 56 9.86 18.15 1.32
CA PRO A 56 8.96 18.59 2.40
C PRO A 56 7.73 19.35 1.90
N GLU A 57 7.83 20.05 0.77
CA GLU A 57 6.74 20.82 0.16
C GLU A 57 5.55 19.96 -0.28
N CYS A 58 5.81 18.68 -0.61
CA CYS A 58 4.78 17.75 -1.09
C CYS A 58 4.05 17.03 0.06
N LEU A 59 4.62 17.01 1.26
CA LEU A 59 4.11 16.24 2.39
C LEU A 59 2.71 16.67 2.87
N PRO A 60 2.38 17.99 2.94
CA PRO A 60 1.02 18.43 3.27
C PRO A 60 -0.03 18.00 2.23
N GLU A 61 0.32 18.03 0.95
CA GLU A 61 -0.56 17.61 -0.13
C GLU A 61 -0.77 16.10 -0.12
N LEU A 62 0.31 15.34 0.08
CA LEU A 62 0.26 13.88 0.23
C LEU A 62 -0.68 13.47 1.36
N LYS A 63 -0.56 14.07 2.54
CA LYS A 63 -1.45 13.80 3.68
C LYS A 63 -2.91 14.13 3.35
N ARG A 64 -3.16 15.24 2.66
CA ARG A 64 -4.52 15.65 2.27
C ARG A 64 -5.18 14.64 1.33
N HIS A 65 -4.46 14.21 0.30
CA HIS A 65 -4.99 13.26 -0.68
C HIS A 65 -5.04 11.81 -0.17
N LEU A 66 -4.20 11.42 0.79
CA LEU A 66 -4.31 10.09 1.45
C LEU A 66 -5.40 10.03 2.51
N PHE A 67 -5.85 11.17 3.05
CA PHE A 67 -6.85 11.19 4.12
C PHE A 67 -8.12 10.38 3.81
N PRO A 68 -8.74 10.49 2.61
CA PRO A 68 -9.93 9.69 2.29
C PRO A 68 -9.65 8.18 2.32
N LEU A 69 -8.52 7.72 1.79
CA LEU A 69 -8.10 6.32 1.86
C LEU A 69 -7.96 5.86 3.31
N LEU A 70 -7.29 6.65 4.16
CA LEU A 70 -7.13 6.33 5.57
C LEU A 70 -8.48 6.20 6.29
N VAL A 71 -9.44 7.08 5.98
CA VAL A 71 -10.80 6.97 6.52
C VAL A 71 -11.50 5.71 6.04
N GLN A 72 -11.40 5.37 4.75
CA GLN A 72 -12.01 4.16 4.18
C GLN A 72 -11.43 2.88 4.83
N LEU A 73 -10.11 2.80 4.99
CA LEU A 73 -9.43 1.68 5.63
C LEU A 73 -9.81 1.53 7.10
N ARG A 74 -9.86 2.63 7.87
CA ARG A 74 -10.30 2.59 9.27
C ARG A 74 -11.76 2.15 9.42
N ARG A 75 -12.63 2.50 8.45
CA ARG A 75 -14.05 2.12 8.45
C ARG A 75 -14.31 0.73 7.89
N GLY A 76 -13.33 0.07 7.29
CA GLY A 76 -13.53 -1.21 6.63
C GLY A 76 -14.29 -1.11 5.30
N SER A 77 -14.40 0.09 4.70
CA SER A 77 -15.28 0.33 3.54
C SER A 77 -14.59 0.26 2.18
N LEU A 78 -13.29 -0.03 2.13
CA LEU A 78 -12.57 -0.16 0.86
C LEU A 78 -13.01 -1.44 0.13
N GLN A 79 -13.18 -1.36 -1.20
CA GLN A 79 -13.60 -2.52 -1.99
C GLN A 79 -12.58 -3.67 -1.88
N LYS A 80 -13.05 -4.90 -1.77
CA LYS A 80 -12.20 -6.09 -1.57
C LYS A 80 -11.08 -6.20 -2.61
N ASP A 81 -11.41 -6.07 -3.88
CA ASP A 81 -10.44 -6.18 -4.99
C ASP A 81 -9.35 -5.08 -4.92
N LEU A 82 -9.71 -3.85 -4.53
CA LEU A 82 -8.78 -2.73 -4.29
C LEU A 82 -7.90 -2.98 -3.06
N LEU A 83 -8.52 -3.43 -1.96
CA LEU A 83 -7.82 -3.76 -0.73
C LEU A 83 -6.80 -4.86 -0.94
N THR A 84 -7.15 -5.92 -1.67
CA THR A 84 -6.25 -7.02 -1.98
C THR A 84 -4.99 -6.52 -2.68
N THR A 85 -5.13 -5.74 -3.75
CA THR A 85 -3.97 -5.20 -4.47
C THR A 85 -3.16 -4.22 -3.62
N LEU A 86 -3.82 -3.35 -2.85
CA LEU A 86 -3.15 -2.40 -1.95
C LEU A 86 -2.39 -3.12 -0.83
N ALA A 87 -2.97 -4.14 -0.22
CA ALA A 87 -2.33 -4.94 0.81
C ALA A 87 -1.13 -5.70 0.26
N SER A 88 -1.26 -6.30 -0.93
CA SER A 88 -0.14 -6.95 -1.63
C SER A 88 0.99 -5.96 -1.90
N LEU A 89 0.68 -4.75 -2.36
CA LEU A 89 1.67 -3.69 -2.58
C LEU A 89 2.39 -3.34 -1.29
N LEU A 90 1.64 -3.07 -0.22
CA LEU A 90 2.20 -2.68 1.08
C LEU A 90 3.03 -3.81 1.70
N TYR A 91 2.63 -5.07 1.52
CA TYR A 91 3.42 -6.24 1.91
C TYR A 91 4.78 -6.26 1.20
N HIS A 92 4.82 -6.18 -0.14
CA HIS A 92 6.10 -6.14 -0.86
C HIS A 92 6.94 -4.92 -0.45
N LEU A 93 6.30 -3.79 -0.13
CA LEU A 93 6.99 -2.62 0.39
C LEU A 93 7.59 -2.85 1.80
N GLN A 94 6.98 -3.70 2.63
CA GLN A 94 7.54 -4.14 3.92
C GLN A 94 8.74 -5.08 3.76
N GLN A 95 8.76 -5.88 2.70
CA GLN A 95 9.85 -6.79 2.38
C GLN A 95 10.99 -6.13 1.57
N GLU A 96 10.93 -4.81 1.35
CA GLU A 96 11.88 -4.06 0.49
C GLU A 96 11.93 -4.59 -0.97
N GLU A 97 10.89 -5.31 -1.39
CA GLU A 97 10.72 -5.84 -2.74
C GLU A 97 10.13 -4.77 -3.67
N PHE A 98 10.89 -3.71 -3.94
CA PHE A 98 10.40 -2.51 -4.63
C PHE A 98 9.89 -2.77 -6.06
N ALA A 99 10.51 -3.69 -6.79
CA ALA A 99 10.07 -4.04 -8.15
C ALA A 99 8.67 -4.69 -8.14
N GLN A 100 8.41 -5.57 -7.17
CA GLN A 100 7.11 -6.21 -6.95
C GLN A 100 6.08 -5.20 -6.46
N ALA A 101 6.46 -4.30 -5.55
CA ALA A 101 5.59 -3.22 -5.09
C ALA A 101 5.19 -2.27 -6.25
N GLU A 102 6.14 -1.95 -7.14
CA GLU A 102 5.87 -1.15 -8.34
C GLU A 102 4.94 -1.86 -9.31
N GLN A 103 5.12 -3.17 -9.53
CA GLN A 103 4.20 -3.97 -10.34
C GLN A 103 2.78 -3.98 -9.74
N CYS A 104 2.65 -4.18 -8.42
CA CYS A 104 1.36 -4.12 -7.73
C CYS A 104 0.71 -2.73 -7.86
N TYR A 105 1.50 -1.65 -7.84
CA TYR A 105 1.00 -0.29 -8.08
C TYR A 105 0.43 -0.13 -9.49
N LEU A 106 1.09 -0.67 -10.52
CA LEU A 106 0.57 -0.64 -11.88
C LEU A 106 -0.77 -1.40 -11.96
N ASP A 107 -0.85 -2.59 -11.36
CA ASP A 107 -2.08 -3.36 -11.32
C ASP A 107 -3.19 -2.62 -10.56
N LEU A 108 -2.88 -1.96 -9.44
CA LEU A 108 -3.82 -1.13 -8.69
C LEU A 108 -4.39 0.01 -9.53
N SER A 109 -3.51 0.73 -10.25
CA SER A 109 -3.89 1.85 -11.10
C SER A 109 -4.79 1.42 -12.27
N LEU A 110 -4.50 0.25 -12.84
CA LEU A 110 -5.24 -0.37 -13.95
C LEU A 110 -6.54 -1.05 -13.52
N GLY A 111 -6.76 -1.24 -12.21
CA GLY A 111 -7.91 -1.97 -11.69
C GLY A 111 -7.81 -3.49 -11.81
N LYS A 112 -6.58 -4.02 -11.87
CA LYS A 112 -6.29 -5.44 -11.80
C LYS A 112 -6.07 -5.85 -10.35
N VAL A 113 -6.50 -7.07 -10.02
CA VAL A 113 -6.30 -7.65 -8.68
C VAL A 113 -4.93 -8.31 -8.63
N ALA A 114 -4.05 -7.87 -7.73
CA ALA A 114 -2.73 -8.47 -7.50
C ALA A 114 -2.67 -9.13 -6.12
N TRP A 115 -2.07 -10.32 -6.07
CA TRP A 115 -1.89 -11.13 -4.86
C TRP A 115 -0.38 -11.23 -4.54
N PRO A 116 0.01 -11.38 -3.27
CA PRO A 116 1.43 -11.56 -2.94
C PRO A 116 1.95 -12.91 -3.46
N ILE A 117 3.23 -12.92 -3.84
CA ILE A 117 3.88 -14.10 -4.42
C ILE A 117 3.86 -15.24 -3.40
N GLY A 118 3.51 -16.46 -3.83
CA GLY A 118 3.53 -17.67 -3.00
C GLY A 118 2.29 -17.93 -2.15
N VAL A 119 1.33 -17.01 -2.09
CA VAL A 119 0.12 -17.14 -1.27
C VAL A 119 -1.16 -17.33 -2.09
N ALA A 120 -1.08 -17.13 -3.40
CA ALA A 120 -2.18 -17.50 -4.27
C ALA A 120 -2.29 -19.04 -4.31
N GLY A 121 -3.35 -19.58 -3.70
CA GLY A 121 -3.82 -20.97 -3.82
C GLY A 121 -4.29 -21.32 -5.23
N VAL A 122 -3.49 -20.98 -6.22
CA VAL A 122 -3.69 -21.28 -7.63
C VAL A 122 -2.38 -21.84 -8.14
N GLY A 123 -2.30 -23.17 -8.17
CA GLY A 123 -1.26 -23.87 -8.89
C GLY A 123 -1.16 -23.34 -10.33
N ILE A 124 -0.01 -23.58 -10.95
CA ILE A 124 0.44 -23.11 -12.27
C ILE A 124 -0.62 -23.22 -13.39
N HIS A 125 -1.69 -23.99 -13.20
CA HIS A 125 -2.81 -24.19 -14.13
C HIS A 125 -3.99 -23.20 -13.98
N SER A 126 -4.06 -22.39 -12.93
CA SER A 126 -5.20 -21.48 -12.67
C SER A 126 -4.84 -19.99 -12.85
N ALA A 127 -3.59 -19.71 -13.22
CA ALA A 127 -3.15 -18.44 -13.81
C ALA A 127 -3.97 -18.07 -15.06
N HIS A 128 -4.53 -19.05 -15.77
CA HIS A 128 -5.37 -18.84 -16.94
C HIS A 128 -6.79 -18.31 -16.61
N ASP A 129 -7.31 -18.57 -15.40
CA ASP A 129 -8.62 -18.03 -14.96
C ASP A 129 -8.50 -16.66 -14.27
N THR A 130 -7.40 -16.41 -13.56
CA THR A 130 -7.14 -15.09 -12.95
C THR A 130 -6.78 -14.04 -14.01
N ALA A 131 -6.06 -14.44 -15.08
CA ALA A 131 -5.83 -13.61 -16.25
C ALA A 131 -7.13 -13.22 -16.99
N ARG A 132 -8.24 -13.95 -16.75
CA ARG A 132 -9.51 -13.76 -17.47
C ARG A 132 -10.54 -12.89 -16.76
N ARG A 133 -10.18 -12.22 -15.66
CA ARG A 133 -10.94 -11.09 -15.09
C ARG A 133 -10.44 -9.72 -15.61
N ILE A 134 -9.92 -9.66 -16.84
CA ILE A 134 -9.92 -8.42 -17.65
C ILE A 134 -11.36 -8.19 -18.13
N GLY A 135 -12.30 -8.04 -17.20
CA GLY A 135 -13.70 -7.83 -17.51
C GLY A 135 -13.98 -6.35 -17.60
N THR A 136 -13.84 -5.74 -18.77
CA THR A 136 -14.56 -4.53 -19.24
C THR A 136 -14.66 -3.33 -18.27
N THR A 137 -13.83 -3.26 -17.23
CA THR A 137 -13.96 -2.31 -16.12
C THR A 137 -12.92 -1.21 -16.33
N ARG A 138 -13.38 0.05 -16.43
CA ARG A 138 -12.50 1.24 -16.49
C ARG A 138 -11.43 1.15 -15.41
N ALA A 139 -10.20 1.54 -15.74
CA ALA A 139 -9.09 1.58 -14.78
C ALA A 139 -9.48 2.38 -13.52
N ASN A 140 -8.99 1.98 -12.34
CA ASN A 140 -9.36 2.63 -11.07
C ASN A 140 -9.04 4.13 -11.08
N VAL A 141 -7.90 4.49 -11.69
CA VAL A 141 -7.49 5.88 -11.93
C VAL A 141 -8.49 6.69 -12.77
N MET A 142 -9.39 6.01 -13.48
CA MET A 142 -10.43 6.59 -14.31
C MET A 142 -11.82 6.51 -13.69
N LYS A 143 -12.02 5.94 -12.49
CA LYS A 143 -13.36 5.77 -11.88
C LYS A 143 -13.82 7.01 -11.14
N ASP A 144 -12.99 7.55 -10.26
CA ASP A 144 -13.28 8.72 -9.43
C ASP A 144 -12.01 9.49 -9.09
N GLU A 145 -12.13 10.80 -8.91
CA GLU A 145 -11.02 11.72 -8.65
C GLU A 145 -10.34 11.44 -7.32
N GLU A 146 -11.12 11.16 -6.27
CA GLU A 146 -10.59 10.80 -4.94
C GLU A 146 -9.69 9.57 -5.02
N THR A 147 -10.13 8.52 -5.72
CA THR A 147 -9.36 7.28 -5.91
C THR A 147 -8.10 7.48 -6.71
N ARG A 148 -8.18 8.25 -7.79
CA ARG A 148 -6.99 8.64 -8.55
C ARG A 148 -5.97 9.35 -7.68
N ASP A 149 -6.42 10.32 -6.89
CA ASP A 149 -5.52 11.19 -6.14
C ASP A 149 -4.79 10.41 -5.04
N TRP A 150 -5.46 9.53 -4.29
CA TRP A 150 -4.76 8.70 -3.30
C TRP A 150 -3.86 7.63 -3.94
N ILE A 151 -4.24 7.04 -5.09
CA ILE A 151 -3.36 6.10 -5.83
C ILE A 151 -2.06 6.80 -6.21
N LEU A 152 -2.12 8.03 -6.73
CA LEU A 152 -0.92 8.80 -7.07
C LEU A 152 -0.03 9.06 -5.85
N GLN A 153 -0.62 9.32 -4.68
CA GLN A 153 0.16 9.47 -3.44
C GLN A 153 0.79 8.15 -2.97
N VAL A 154 0.15 7.00 -3.20
CA VAL A 154 0.77 5.69 -2.91
C VAL A 154 2.05 5.49 -3.71
N LYS A 155 2.10 5.93 -4.99
CA LYS A 155 3.38 5.91 -5.75
C LYS A 155 4.45 6.75 -5.10
N ARG A 156 4.11 7.92 -4.56
CA ARG A 156 5.06 8.78 -3.86
C ARG A 156 5.62 8.10 -2.60
N LEU A 157 4.78 7.38 -1.85
CA LEU A 157 5.24 6.57 -0.72
C LEU A 157 6.25 5.50 -1.16
N ILE A 158 5.99 4.80 -2.27
CA ILE A 158 6.94 3.83 -2.84
C ILE A 158 8.27 4.51 -3.19
N THR A 159 8.21 5.63 -3.92
CA THR A 159 9.41 6.38 -4.33
C THR A 159 10.21 6.86 -3.11
N PHE A 160 9.52 7.34 -2.06
CA PHE A 160 10.15 7.70 -0.81
C PHE A 160 10.88 6.51 -0.19
N SER A 161 10.22 5.34 -0.06
CA SER A 161 10.85 4.15 0.51
C SER A 161 12.12 3.75 -0.26
N ILE A 162 12.08 3.78 -1.60
CA ILE A 162 13.26 3.48 -2.45
C ILE A 162 14.41 4.46 -2.19
N LYS A 163 14.11 5.74 -1.95
CA LYS A 163 15.11 6.79 -1.73
C LYS A 163 15.62 6.86 -0.29
N ALA A 164 14.81 6.43 0.67
CA ALA A 164 15.15 6.38 2.07
C ALA A 164 16.08 5.21 2.41
N GLU A 165 16.12 4.17 1.57
CA GLU A 165 17.10 3.10 1.70
C GLU A 165 18.51 3.62 1.36
N PRO A 166 19.52 3.37 2.22
CA PRO A 166 20.89 3.66 1.88
C PRO A 166 21.25 2.82 0.65
N GLN A 167 21.59 3.48 -0.45
CA GLN A 167 22.14 2.82 -1.63
C GLN A 167 23.41 2.10 -1.16
N SER A 168 23.33 0.78 -0.94
CA SER A 168 24.50 -0.05 -0.76
C SER A 168 25.30 0.10 -2.04
N SER A 169 26.49 0.68 -1.91
CA SER A 169 27.48 0.87 -2.96
C SER A 169 27.70 -0.43 -3.75
N GLU A 170 27.11 -0.51 -4.92
CA GLU A 170 27.53 -1.37 -6.02
C GLU A 170 27.58 -0.46 -7.25
N ASP A 171 28.70 0.25 -7.37
CA ASP A 171 29.28 0.78 -8.61
C ASP A 171 30.76 1.11 -8.28
N GLU A 172 31.48 0.13 -7.72
CA GLU A 172 32.93 0.02 -7.90
C GLU A 172 33.15 -1.10 -8.92
N ASP A 173 34.08 -0.83 -9.84
CA ASP A 173 34.71 -1.74 -10.79
C ASP A 173 33.99 -2.00 -12.12
N ASP A 174 34.05 -0.99 -12.99
CA ASP A 174 34.57 -1.23 -14.35
C ASP A 174 35.70 -0.21 -14.62
N GLU A 175 36.90 -0.52 -14.12
CA GLU A 175 38.18 0.00 -14.62
C GLU A 175 38.51 -0.67 -15.97
N ASP A 176 38.63 0.15 -17.03
CA ASP A 176 39.73 0.23 -18.02
C ASP A 176 39.28 0.78 -19.39
#